data_AF-A0A3B1A9N6-F1
#
_entry.id   AF-A0A3B1A9N6-F1
#
_cell.length_a   1.000
_cell.length_b   1.000
_cell.length_c   1.000
_cell.angle_alpha   90.00
_cell.angle_beta   90.00
_cell.angle_gamma   90.00
#
_symmetry.space_group_name_H-M   'P 1'
#
loop_
_entity.id
_entity.type
_entity.pdbx_description
1 polymer ?
#
loop_
_entity_poly.entity_id
_entity_poly.type
_entity_poly.pdbx_seq_one_letter_code
_entity_poly.pdbx_strand_id
1 'polypeptide(L)' 'MNNLSDNLPPRAGENHRGNPDRYFHVMTEGWFIYTREGVHGPFVDRNLAHSFLQNHITDIKPDDDPSSSWRL' A
#
# COMPACT_ATOMS: atom_id res chain seq x y z
N MET A 1 2.09 21.43 -25.63
CA MET A 1 1.23 20.43 -24.98
C MET A 1 1.43 20.61 -23.49
N ASN A 2 0.52 21.32 -22.81
CA ASN A 2 0.67 21.65 -21.39
C ASN A 2 -0.02 20.54 -20.59
N ASN A 3 0.74 19.79 -19.78
CA ASN A 3 0.22 18.74 -18.92
C ASN A 3 -0.66 19.37 -17.82
N LEU A 4 -1.98 19.23 -17.94
CA LEU A 4 -2.97 19.70 -16.96
C LEU A 4 -2.93 18.92 -15.63
N SER A 5 -2.12 17.86 -15.52
CA SER A 5 -2.02 16.98 -14.36
C SER A 5 -1.31 17.61 -13.15
N ASP A 6 -0.50 18.64 -13.36
CA ASP A 6 0.40 19.17 -12.32
C ASP A 6 -0.28 20.15 -11.35
N ASN A 7 -1.57 20.47 -11.54
CA ASN A 7 -2.32 21.44 -10.73
C ASN A 7 -3.54 20.84 -10.00
N LEU A 8 -3.67 19.52 -9.92
CA LEU A 8 -4.72 18.91 -9.12
C LEU A 8 -4.37 19.02 -7.64
N PRO A 9 -5.31 19.46 -6.77
CA PRO A 9 -5.09 19.41 -5.33
C PRO A 9 -4.81 17.97 -4.91
N PRO A 10 -3.88 17.74 -3.97
CA PRO A 10 -3.58 16.41 -3.48
C PRO A 10 -4.87 15.74 -3.01
N ARG A 11 -5.00 14.44 -3.29
CA ARG A 11 -6.24 13.72 -3.01
C ARG A 11 -6.47 13.77 -1.50
N ALA A 12 -7.70 14.03 -1.07
CA ALA A 12 -7.99 14.10 0.36
C ALA A 12 -7.49 12.82 1.08
N GLY A 13 -6.64 12.99 2.08
CA GLY A 13 -6.00 11.90 2.83
C GLY A 13 -4.73 11.32 2.22
N GLU A 14 -4.19 11.87 1.13
CA GLU A 14 -2.93 11.41 0.50
C GLU A 14 -1.76 11.35 1.50
N ASN A 15 -1.63 12.38 2.34
CA ASN A 15 -0.61 12.44 3.40
C ASN A 15 -0.88 11.50 4.59
N HIS A 16 -2.11 10.96 4.72
CA HIS A 16 -2.51 10.05 5.81
C HIS A 16 -2.65 8.59 5.33
N ARG A 17 -2.40 8.30 4.05
CA ARG A 17 -2.44 6.93 3.51
C ARG A 17 -1.24 6.08 3.90
N GLY A 18 -0.17 6.69 4.41
CA GLY A 18 0.85 5.96 5.13
C GLY A 18 0.21 5.45 6.42
N ASN A 19 -0.28 4.21 6.42
CA ASN A 19 -0.79 3.58 7.63
C ASN A 19 0.41 3.02 8.40
N PRO A 20 0.95 3.76 9.41
CA PRO A 20 2.14 3.32 10.15
C PRO A 20 1.86 2.02 10.93
N ASP A 21 0.60 1.77 11.27
CA ASP A 21 0.14 0.61 12.05
C ASP A 21 0.12 -0.70 11.24
N ARG A 22 0.58 -0.66 9.98
CA ARG A 22 0.72 -1.90 9.19
C ARG A 22 1.83 -2.81 9.70
N TYR A 23 2.85 -2.28 10.37
CA TYR A 23 3.99 -3.07 10.83
C TYR A 23 3.91 -3.32 12.33
N PHE A 24 4.02 -4.58 12.74
CA PHE A 24 4.12 -4.94 14.14
C PHE A 24 5.18 -6.02 14.35
N HIS A 25 5.81 -6.01 15.51
CA HIS A 25 6.85 -6.97 15.87
C HIS A 25 6.36 -7.86 17.01
N VAL A 26 6.43 -9.18 16.81
CA VAL A 26 6.17 -10.16 17.85
C VAL A 26 7.51 -10.68 18.33
N MET A 27 7.83 -10.44 19.61
CA MET A 27 9.18 -10.54 20.18
C MET A 27 9.99 -11.76 19.71
N THR A 28 9.50 -12.97 19.93
CA THR A 28 10.21 -14.22 19.64
C THR A 28 10.03 -14.70 18.20
N GLU A 29 9.17 -14.05 17.42
CA GLU A 29 8.76 -14.52 16.11
C GLU A 29 9.30 -13.64 14.97
N GLY A 30 9.29 -12.32 15.14
CA GLY A 30 9.80 -11.36 14.16
C GLY A 30 8.78 -10.30 13.76
N TRP A 31 9.01 -9.70 12.59
CA TRP A 31 8.17 -8.64 12.02
C TRP A 31 7.02 -9.20 11.21
N PHE A 32 5.87 -8.55 11.30
CA PHE A 32 4.67 -8.88 10.55
C PHE A 32 4.10 -7.62 9.90
N ILE A 33 3.28 -7.85 8.88
CA ILE A 33 2.59 -6.81 8.14
C ILE A 33 1.10 -7.14 8.06
N TYR A 34 0.27 -6.15 8.38
CA TYR A 34 -1.15 -6.20 8.12
C TYR A 34 -1.46 -5.65 6.73
N THR A 35 -1.91 -6.52 5.83
CA THR A 35 -2.42 -6.17 4.49
C THR A 35 -3.94 -6.34 4.46
N ARG A 36 -4.58 -5.93 3.35
CA ARG A 36 -6.02 -6.17 3.15
C ARG A 36 -6.36 -7.66 3.05
N GLU A 37 -5.40 -8.47 2.62
CA GLU A 37 -5.57 -9.91 2.41
C GLU A 37 -5.30 -10.72 3.68
N GLY A 38 -4.60 -10.12 4.66
CA GLY A 38 -4.35 -10.73 5.95
C GLY A 38 -3.01 -10.31 6.54
N VAL A 39 -2.49 -11.17 7.42
CA VAL A 39 -1.19 -10.97 8.08
C VAL A 39 -0.12 -11.73 7.32
N HIS A 40 1.00 -11.06 7.02
CA HIS A 40 2.17 -11.66 6.39
C HIS A 40 3.39 -11.56 7.30
N GLY A 41 4.21 -12.60 7.33
CA GLY A 41 5.40 -12.74 8.19
C GLY A 41 5.56 -14.19 8.67
N PRO A 42 6.47 -14.46 9.62
CA PRO A 42 7.40 -13.50 10.21
C PRO A 42 8.56 -13.14 9.27
N PHE A 43 8.98 -11.88 9.33
CA PHE A 43 10.17 -11.35 8.68
C PHE A 43 11.25 -11.09 9.73
N VAL A 44 12.52 -11.29 9.37
CA VAL A 44 13.64 -11.11 10.31
C VAL A 44 13.78 -9.65 10.74
N ASP A 45 13.54 -8.71 9.83
CA ASP A 45 13.57 -7.28 10.10
C ASP A 45 12.42 -6.53 9.40
N ARG A 46 12.23 -5.28 9.81
CA ARG A 46 11.20 -4.40 9.22
C ARG A 46 11.46 -4.09 7.75
N ASN A 47 12.71 -4.13 7.29
CA ASN A 47 13.08 -3.77 5.92
C ASN A 47 12.62 -4.86 4.94
N LEU A 48 12.80 -6.13 5.30
CA LEU A 48 12.29 -7.28 4.55
C LEU A 48 10.77 -7.25 4.47
N ALA A 49 10.11 -6.94 5.59
CA ALA A 49 8.68 -6.71 5.60
C ALA A 49 8.29 -5.57 4.64
N HIS A 50 8.98 -4.44 4.68
CA HIS A 50 8.73 -3.32 3.78
C HIS A 50 8.92 -3.70 2.29
N SER A 51 9.99 -4.41 1.94
CA SER A 51 10.24 -4.90 0.58
C SER A 51 9.15 -5.87 0.11
N PHE A 52 8.68 -6.77 0.98
CA PHE A 52 7.54 -7.63 0.68
C PHE A 52 6.30 -6.81 0.33
N LEU A 53 5.96 -5.80 1.16
CA LEU A 53 4.80 -4.96 0.90
C LEU A 53 4.92 -4.18 -0.41
N GLN A 54 6.10 -3.64 -0.72
CA GLN A 54 6.31 -2.90 -1.97
C GLN A 54 6.07 -3.78 -3.20
N ASN A 55 6.63 -4.99 -3.20
CA ASN A 55 6.43 -5.94 -4.29
C ASN A 55 4.95 -6.38 -4.39
N HIS A 56 4.30 -6.58 -3.25
CA HIS A 56 2.91 -7.02 -3.18
C HIS A 56 1.93 -5.94 -3.67
N ILE A 57 2.24 -4.65 -3.45
CA ILE A 57 1.44 -3.54 -3.98
C ILE A 57 1.65 -3.37 -5.49
N THR A 58 2.86 -3.59 -6.01
CA THR A 58 3.13 -3.44 -7.46
C THR A 58 2.44 -4.48 -8.32
N ASP A 59 2.13 -5.66 -7.78
CA ASP A 59 1.36 -6.69 -8.48
C ASP A 59 -0.15 -6.39 -8.55
N ILE A 60 -0.62 -5.43 -7.75
CA ILE A 60 -1.96 -4.87 -7.90
C ILE A 60 -1.91 -3.96 -9.12
N LYS A 61 -2.12 -4.53 -10.31
CA LYS A 61 -2.39 -3.75 -11.51
C LYS A 61 -3.46 -2.71 -11.16
N PRO A 62 -3.26 -1.42 -11.47
CA PRO A 62 -4.37 -0.49 -11.47
C PRO A 62 -5.43 -1.12 -12.37
N ASP A 63 -6.69 -1.19 -11.92
CA ASP A 63 -7.80 -1.58 -12.78
C ASP A 63 -7.71 -0.76 -14.06
N ASP A 64 -7.28 -1.39 -15.16
CA ASP A 64 -7.20 -0.79 -16.50
C ASP A 64 -8.62 -0.55 -17.07
N ASP A 65 -9.67 -0.84 -16.30
CA ASP A 65 -11.05 -0.61 -16.65
C ASP A 65 -11.69 0.52 -15.82
N PRO A 66 -11.58 1.79 -16.28
CA PRO A 66 -12.31 2.91 -15.66
C PRO A 66 -13.84 2.74 -15.73
N SER A 67 -14.39 1.79 -16.50
CA SER A 67 -15.84 1.56 -16.59
C SER A 67 -16.42 0.74 -15.43
N SER A 68 -15.58 0.05 -14.65
CA SER A 68 -16.01 -0.69 -13.45
C SER A 68 -16.19 0.19 -12.20
N SER A 69 -16.12 1.51 -12.36
CA SER A 69 -16.59 2.45 -11.35
C SER A 69 -18.10 2.28 -11.19
N TRP A 70 -18.55 1.83 -10.01
CA TRP A 70 -19.95 1.68 -9.56
C TRP A 70 -20.82 2.95 -9.60
N ARG A 71 -20.41 3.96 -10.37
CA ARG A 71 -21.17 5.16 -10.70
C ARG A 71 -21.72 5.03 -12.12
N LEU A 72 -22.80 4.28 -12.24
CA LEU A 72 -23.84 4.51 -13.25
C LEU A 72 -24.94 5.35 -12.60
#